data_AF-A0AA88Z436-F1
#
_entry.id   AF-A0AA88Z436-F1
#
_cell.length_a   1.000
_cell.length_b   1.000
_cell.length_c   1.000
_cell.angle_alpha   90.00
_cell.angle_beta   90.00
_cell.angle_gamma   90.00
#
_symmetry.space_group_name_H-M   'P 1'
#
loop_
_entity.id
_entity.type
_entity.pdbx_description
1 polymer ?
#
loop_
_entity_poly.entity_id
_entity_poly.type
_entity_poly.pdbx_seq_one_letter_code
_entity_poly.pdbx_strand_id
1 'polypeptide(L)'
;MAINPVGPTSAANNRIDSLGLDMQSLLQIILTQLTYQDPLKPVDNFEFVSQLAQFTSLEQTRQMTDKIDSLLSVQSATQTLGLLGHNVDVKTDTAVLAGVVKSISFQGDQPQLVIETESGQFLTNANISQIVGVR
;
A
#
# COMPACT_ATOMS: atom_id res chain seq x y z
N MET A 1 -13.17 -40.45 20.28
CA MET A 1 -13.22 -39.15 19.60
C MET A 1 -11.77 -38.70 19.45
N ALA A 2 -11.30 -38.56 18.21
CA ALA A 2 -9.88 -38.40 17.89
C ALA A 2 -9.43 -36.92 17.93
N ILE A 3 -8.17 -36.80 18.30
CA ILE A 3 -7.20 -35.68 18.36
C ILE A 3 -7.27 -34.57 17.29
N ASN A 4 -6.87 -33.36 17.71
CA ASN A 4 -6.63 -32.13 16.93
C ASN A 4 -5.64 -32.28 15.77
N PRO A 5 -5.60 -31.28 14.86
CA PRO A 5 -4.38 -30.49 14.69
C PRO A 5 -4.70 -28.98 14.52
N VAL A 6 -4.04 -28.05 15.23
CA VAL A 6 -2.76 -27.35 14.90
C VAL A 6 -3.07 -25.86 14.68
N GLY A 7 -2.35 -25.00 15.41
CA GLY A 7 -2.35 -23.54 15.17
C GLY A 7 -1.67 -23.16 13.85
N PRO A 8 -1.49 -21.86 13.57
CA PRO A 8 -0.41 -21.18 14.28
C PRO A 8 -0.77 -19.76 14.76
N THR A 9 -0.36 -19.52 16.00
CA THR A 9 0.30 -18.30 16.49
C THR A 9 0.43 -17.13 15.50
N SER A 10 -0.37 -16.09 15.74
CA SER A 10 -0.12 -14.72 15.31
C SER A 10 1.14 -14.17 16.02
N ALA A 11 2.31 -14.58 15.56
CA ALA A 11 3.62 -14.06 15.99
C ALA A 11 4.48 -13.74 14.75
N ALA A 12 3.86 -13.22 13.70
CA ALA A 12 4.53 -12.95 12.42
C ALA A 12 4.39 -11.49 11.94
N ASN A 13 4.01 -10.55 12.80
CA ASN A 13 3.94 -9.13 12.40
C ASN A 13 5.15 -8.29 12.84
N ASN A 14 6.24 -8.93 13.27
CA ASN A 14 7.43 -8.24 13.79
C ASN A 14 8.71 -8.47 12.96
N ARG A 15 8.59 -8.96 11.72
CA ARG A 15 9.74 -9.24 10.84
C ARG A 15 9.87 -8.30 9.63
N ILE A 16 9.07 -7.23 9.57
CA ILE A 16 9.15 -6.27 8.46
C ILE A 16 9.85 -4.96 8.89
N ASP A 17 9.91 -4.67 10.19
CA ASP A 17 10.70 -3.55 10.73
C ASP A 17 12.22 -3.84 10.87
N SER A 18 12.66 -5.09 10.66
CA SER A 18 14.05 -5.50 10.92
C SER A 18 15.03 -5.21 9.77
N LEU A 19 14.57 -4.87 8.56
CA LEU A 19 15.47 -4.61 7.42
C LEU A 19 16.18 -3.25 7.53
N GLY A 20 15.59 -2.27 8.22
CA GLY A 20 16.20 -0.95 8.44
C GLY A 20 17.38 -0.99 9.43
N LEU A 21 17.31 -1.86 10.44
CA LEU A 21 18.37 -2.10 11.43
C LEU A 21 19.54 -2.94 10.88
N ASP A 22 19.28 -3.76 9.85
CA ASP A 22 20.28 -4.65 9.27
C ASP A 22 21.34 -3.88 8.46
N MET A 23 20.97 -2.77 7.82
CA MET A 23 21.89 -1.92 7.05
C MET A 23 22.93 -1.22 7.94
N GLN A 24 22.57 -0.75 9.14
CA GLN A 24 23.55 -0.19 10.09
C GLN A 24 24.48 -1.28 10.63
N SER A 25 23.93 -2.47 10.91
CA SER A 25 24.72 -3.62 11.33
C SER A 25 25.67 -4.10 10.23
N LEU A 26 25.26 -3.99 8.97
CA LEU A 26 26.07 -4.33 7.80
C LEU A 26 27.13 -3.26 7.51
N LEU A 27 26.81 -1.97 7.62
CA LEU A 27 27.79 -0.88 7.57
C LEU A 27 28.84 -1.02 8.69
N GLN A 28 28.43 -1.43 9.89
CA GLN A 28 29.33 -1.73 11.00
C GLN A 28 30.29 -2.88 10.65
N ILE A 29 29.78 -3.95 10.01
CA ILE A 29 30.56 -5.10 9.54
C ILE A 29 31.54 -4.69 8.41
N ILE A 30 31.11 -3.82 7.49
CA ILE A 30 31.97 -3.28 6.42
C ILE A 30 33.09 -2.42 7.01
N LEU A 31 32.77 -1.55 7.97
CA LEU A 31 33.73 -0.64 8.59
C LEU A 31 34.74 -1.38 9.47
N THR A 32 34.32 -2.45 10.15
CA THR A 32 35.23 -3.34 10.89
C THR A 32 36.16 -4.13 9.97
N GLN A 33 35.69 -4.61 8.81
CA GLN A 33 36.57 -5.25 7.82
C GLN A 33 37.53 -4.25 7.14
N LEU A 34 37.12 -2.99 6.93
CA LEU A 34 37.99 -1.93 6.41
C LEU A 34 39.11 -1.54 7.39
N THR A 35 38.86 -1.69 8.70
CA THR A 35 39.86 -1.43 9.74
C THR A 35 40.90 -2.56 9.88
N TYR A 36 40.63 -3.76 9.32
CA TYR A 36 41.43 -4.98 9.53
C TYR A 36 41.97 -5.66 8.26
N GLN A 37 41.73 -5.13 7.06
CA GLN A 37 42.23 -5.72 5.81
C GLN A 37 43.62 -5.20 5.42
N ASP A 38 44.57 -6.12 5.30
CA ASP A 38 45.87 -5.93 4.66
C ASP A 38 45.66 -5.47 3.19
N PRO A 39 46.29 -4.36 2.73
CA PRO A 39 45.97 -3.65 1.47
C PRO A 39 46.08 -4.44 0.15
N LEU A 40 46.47 -5.71 0.17
CA LEU A 40 46.83 -6.49 -1.02
C LEU A 40 45.71 -7.37 -1.63
N LYS A 41 44.50 -7.44 -1.05
CA LYS A 41 43.33 -8.11 -1.69
C LYS A 41 41.97 -7.46 -1.34
N PRO A 42 41.56 -6.39 -2.02
CA PRO A 42 40.28 -5.71 -1.74
C PRO A 42 39.07 -6.23 -2.56
N VAL A 43 39.20 -7.28 -3.37
CA VAL A 43 38.31 -7.47 -4.55
C VAL A 43 37.01 -8.27 -4.33
N ASP A 44 36.96 -9.27 -3.45
CA ASP A 44 35.76 -10.13 -3.32
C ASP A 44 34.60 -9.50 -2.50
N ASN A 45 34.91 -8.63 -1.54
CA ASN A 45 33.87 -8.03 -0.68
C ASN A 45 33.10 -6.89 -1.36
N PHE A 46 33.61 -6.30 -2.45
CA PHE A 46 32.98 -5.13 -3.08
C PHE A 46 31.81 -5.51 -3.98
N GLU A 47 31.87 -6.69 -4.63
CA GLU A 47 30.84 -7.14 -5.57
C GLU A 47 29.55 -7.55 -4.84
N PHE A 48 29.67 -8.22 -3.69
CA PHE A 48 28.54 -8.58 -2.83
C PHE A 48 27.86 -7.34 -2.23
N VAL A 49 28.65 -6.36 -1.77
CA VAL A 49 28.13 -5.08 -1.26
C VAL A 49 27.44 -4.30 -2.37
N SER A 50 27.97 -4.32 -3.60
CA SER A 50 27.34 -3.65 -4.75
C SER A 50 25.99 -4.28 -5.10
N GLN A 51 25.89 -5.62 -5.10
CA GLN A 51 24.63 -6.32 -5.34
C GLN A 51 23.61 -6.10 -4.22
N LEU A 52 24.06 -6.04 -2.96
CA LEU A 52 23.18 -5.76 -1.81
C LEU A 52 22.71 -4.30 -1.77
N ALA A 53 23.57 -3.35 -2.14
CA ALA A 53 23.18 -1.95 -2.30
C ALA A 53 22.10 -1.79 -3.39
N GLN A 54 22.23 -2.53 -4.49
CA GLN A 54 21.20 -2.58 -5.54
C GLN A 54 19.89 -3.17 -5.01
N PHE A 55 19.95 -4.26 -4.24
CA PHE A 55 18.76 -4.88 -3.64
C PHE A 55 18.10 -3.95 -2.61
N THR A 56 18.89 -3.28 -1.78
CA THR A 56 18.41 -2.32 -0.77
C THR A 56 17.74 -1.11 -1.42
N SER A 57 18.31 -0.60 -2.51
CA SER A 57 17.73 0.51 -3.28
C SER A 57 16.39 0.10 -3.91
N LEU A 58 16.31 -1.14 -4.42
CA LEU A 58 15.08 -1.68 -4.95
C LEU A 58 14.03 -1.84 -3.84
N GLU A 59 14.41 -2.37 -2.68
CA GLU A 59 13.50 -2.54 -1.55
C GLU A 59 13.00 -1.21 -1.00
N GLN A 60 13.87 -0.20 -0.88
CA GLN A 60 13.47 1.16 -0.53
C GLN A 60 12.50 1.75 -1.56
N THR A 61 12.71 1.47 -2.85
CA THR A 61 11.78 1.87 -3.91
C THR A 61 10.43 1.18 -3.75
N ARG A 62 10.40 -0.13 -3.44
CA ARG A 62 9.15 -0.86 -3.18
C ARG A 62 8.41 -0.28 -1.97
N GLN A 63 9.12 -0.08 -0.85
CA GLN A 63 8.53 0.53 0.35
C GLN A 63 8.01 1.94 0.07
N MET A 64 8.68 2.71 -0.78
CA MET A 64 8.19 4.03 -1.20
C MET A 64 6.91 3.91 -2.03
N THR A 65 6.86 2.99 -2.99
CA THR A 65 5.64 2.71 -3.77
C THR A 65 4.48 2.30 -2.85
N ASP A 66 4.70 1.39 -1.92
CA ASP A 66 3.67 0.93 -0.98
C ASP A 66 3.12 2.10 -0.12
N LYS A 67 4.02 3.00 0.32
CA LYS A 67 3.61 4.21 1.05
C LYS A 67 2.84 5.19 0.18
N ILE A 68 3.21 5.34 -1.09
CA ILE A 68 2.49 6.18 -2.06
C ILE A 68 1.09 5.62 -2.31
N ASP A 69 0.96 4.31 -2.48
CA ASP A 69 -0.33 3.64 -2.69
C ASP A 69 -1.25 3.85 -1.47
N SER A 70 -0.69 3.74 -0.26
CA SER A 70 -1.43 4.00 0.98
C SER A 70 -1.82 5.47 1.15
N LEU A 71 -0.98 6.41 0.71
CA LEU A 71 -1.35 7.83 0.68
C LEU A 71 -2.47 8.10 -0.34
N LEU A 72 -2.41 7.46 -1.51
CA LEU A 72 -3.42 7.59 -2.55
C LEU A 72 -4.77 7.04 -2.06
N SER A 73 -4.77 5.91 -1.33
CA SER A 73 -6.00 5.36 -0.76
C SER A 73 -6.63 6.30 0.28
N VAL A 74 -5.83 6.87 1.20
CA VAL A 74 -6.29 7.88 2.17
C VAL A 74 -6.84 9.13 1.46
N GLN A 75 -6.16 9.61 0.42
CA GLN A 75 -6.63 10.76 -0.36
C GLN A 75 -7.97 10.46 -1.05
N SER A 76 -8.09 9.28 -1.67
CA SER A 76 -9.34 8.86 -2.31
C SER A 76 -10.49 8.70 -1.31
N ALA A 77 -10.20 8.22 -0.10
CA ALA A 77 -11.17 8.07 0.97
C ALA A 77 -11.65 9.44 1.48
N THR A 78 -10.73 10.40 1.63
CA THR A 78 -11.05 11.77 2.03
C THR A 78 -11.94 12.46 1.00
N GLN A 79 -11.62 12.31 -0.29
CA GLN A 79 -12.46 12.84 -1.37
C GLN A 79 -13.84 12.20 -1.36
N THR A 80 -13.91 10.87 -1.20
CA THR A 80 -15.16 10.12 -1.14
C THR A 80 -16.04 10.53 0.04
N LEU A 81 -15.44 10.76 1.21
CA LEU A 81 -16.11 11.29 2.40
C LEU A 81 -16.71 12.68 2.15
N GLY A 82 -16.01 13.54 1.41
CA GLY A 82 -16.50 14.86 1.04
C GLY A 82 -17.72 14.84 0.11
N LEU A 83 -17.98 13.72 -0.57
CA LEU A 83 -19.14 13.55 -1.44
C LEU A 83 -20.34 12.90 -0.73
N LEU A 84 -20.14 12.37 0.48
CA LEU A 84 -21.22 11.74 1.22
C LEU A 84 -22.35 12.74 1.49
N GLY A 85 -23.56 12.38 1.09
CA GLY A 85 -24.75 13.23 1.21
C GLY A 85 -24.90 14.29 0.11
N HIS A 86 -23.94 14.43 -0.80
CA HIS A 86 -24.07 15.31 -1.96
C HIS A 86 -24.76 14.61 -3.15
N ASN A 87 -25.38 15.42 -4.01
CA ASN A 87 -25.87 14.97 -5.31
C ASN A 87 -24.68 14.89 -6.27
N VAL A 88 -24.49 13.73 -6.90
CA VAL A 88 -23.39 13.49 -7.82
C VAL A 88 -23.91 12.92 -9.13
N ASP A 89 -23.25 13.30 -10.22
CA ASP A 89 -23.49 12.76 -11.55
C ASP A 89 -22.44 11.66 -11.82
N VAL A 90 -22.89 10.42 -11.96
CA VAL A 90 -22.03 9.25 -12.14
C VAL A 90 -22.11 8.74 -13.57
N LYS A 91 -20.97 8.69 -14.24
CA LYS A 91 -20.84 8.12 -15.57
C LYS A 91 -20.70 6.60 -15.49
N THR A 92 -21.72 5.91 -15.97
CA THR A 92 -21.71 4.48 -16.27
C THR A 92 -21.41 4.27 -17.76
N ASP A 93 -21.03 3.07 -18.19
CA ASP A 93 -20.74 2.73 -19.60
C ASP A 93 -21.83 3.15 -20.59
N THR A 94 -23.08 3.19 -20.15
CA THR A 94 -24.24 3.43 -21.01
C THR A 94 -24.90 4.81 -20.82
N ALA A 95 -24.67 5.49 -19.69
CA ALA A 95 -25.30 6.79 -19.39
C ALA A 95 -24.65 7.50 -18.20
N VAL A 96 -24.92 8.81 -18.08
CA VAL A 96 -24.68 9.56 -16.84
C VAL A 96 -25.96 9.49 -16.00
N LEU A 97 -25.82 9.07 -14.74
CA LEU A 97 -26.92 8.93 -13.80
C LEU A 97 -26.72 9.89 -12.63
N ALA A 98 -27.75 10.64 -12.28
CA ALA A 98 -27.76 11.51 -11.12
C ALA A 98 -28.26 10.75 -9.89
N GLY A 99 -27.61 10.95 -8.74
CA GLY A 99 -28.04 10.36 -7.47
C GLY A 99 -27.36 10.99 -6.26
N VAL A 100 -27.85 10.64 -5.08
CA VAL A 100 -27.29 11.09 -3.80
C VAL A 100 -26.35 10.02 -3.26
N VAL A 101 -25.14 10.40 -2.84
CA VAL A 101 -24.25 9.47 -2.14
C VAL A 101 -24.82 9.16 -0.77
N LYS A 102 -25.27 7.92 -0.55
CA LYS A 102 -25.92 7.52 0.71
C LYS A 102 -24.97 6.93 1.72
N SER A 103 -23.99 6.16 1.24
CA SER A 103 -23.00 5.50 2.11
C SER A 103 -21.70 5.23 1.36
N ILE A 104 -20.66 4.94 2.12
CA ILE A 104 -19.33 4.58 1.62
C ILE A 104 -19.05 3.16 2.11
N SER A 105 -18.65 2.30 1.19
CA SER A 105 -18.25 0.92 1.46
C SER A 105 -16.76 0.77 1.17
N PHE A 106 -16.03 0.04 2.00
CA PHE A 106 -14.62 -0.26 1.78
C PHE A 106 -14.51 -1.71 1.29
N GLN A 107 -14.02 -1.89 0.07
CA GLN A 107 -13.67 -3.21 -0.44
C GLN A 107 -12.14 -3.31 -0.49
N GLY A 108 -11.56 -3.95 0.53
CA GLY A 108 -10.11 -3.89 0.76
C GLY A 108 -9.69 -2.48 1.22
N ASP A 109 -8.67 -1.91 0.57
CA ASP A 109 -8.13 -0.57 0.88
C ASP A 109 -8.77 0.54 0.01
N GLN A 110 -9.70 0.19 -0.89
CA GLN A 110 -10.30 1.15 -1.82
C GLN A 110 -11.73 1.55 -1.39
N PRO A 111 -11.99 2.85 -1.21
CA PRO A 111 -13.33 3.35 -0.93
C PRO A 111 -14.21 3.27 -2.19
N GLN A 112 -15.44 2.79 -2.01
CA GLN A 112 -16.47 2.67 -3.02
C GLN A 112 -17.72 3.41 -2.55
N LEU A 113 -18.37 4.12 -3.44
CA LEU A 113 -19.58 4.88 -3.16
C LEU A 113 -20.82 4.02 -3.41
N VAL A 114 -21.81 4.19 -2.55
CA VAL A 114 -23.17 3.69 -2.76
C VAL A 114 -24.08 4.88 -3.00
N ILE A 115 -24.68 4.91 -4.18
CA ILE A 115 -25.40 6.08 -4.69
C ILE A 115 -26.86 5.69 -4.88
N GLU A 116 -27.75 6.47 -4.28
CA GLU A 116 -29.19 6.33 -4.42
C GLU A 116 -29.65 7.23 -5.57
N THR A 117 -30.13 6.61 -6.66
CA THR A 117 -30.63 7.32 -7.83
C THR A 117 -32.01 7.92 -7.57
N GLU A 118 -32.43 8.92 -8.35
CA GLU A 118 -33.79 9.48 -8.24
C GLU A 118 -34.91 8.45 -8.48
N SER A 119 -34.59 7.33 -9.14
CA SER A 119 -35.51 6.20 -9.34
C SER A 119 -35.63 5.27 -8.13
N GLY A 120 -34.96 5.57 -7.01
CA GLY A 120 -34.94 4.75 -5.80
C GLY A 120 -34.08 3.49 -5.90
N GLN A 121 -33.27 3.37 -6.96
CA GLN A 121 -32.32 2.27 -7.13
C GLN A 121 -30.96 2.65 -6.54
N PHE A 122 -30.34 1.70 -5.82
CA PHE A 122 -28.99 1.84 -5.28
C PHE A 122 -27.97 1.33 -6.31
N LEU A 123 -27.08 2.21 -6.73
CA LEU A 123 -25.85 1.85 -7.42
C LEU A 123 -24.78 1.55 -6.38
N THR A 124 -24.40 0.28 -6.27
CA THR A 124 -23.28 -0.17 -5.44
C THR A 124 -22.00 -0.22 -6.27
N ASN A 125 -20.84 0.01 -5.64
CA ASN A 125 -19.51 -0.07 -6.27
C ASN A 125 -19.20 1.07 -7.27
N ALA A 126 -19.75 2.27 -7.05
CA ALA A 126 -19.34 3.44 -7.82
C ALA A 126 -17.98 3.95 -7.34
N ASN A 127 -17.03 4.14 -8.26
CA ASN A 127 -15.72 4.71 -7.91
C ASN A 127 -15.73 6.23 -8.01
N ILE A 128 -14.89 6.91 -7.22
CA ILE A 128 -14.68 8.37 -7.31
C ILE A 128 -14.35 8.82 -8.74
N SER A 129 -13.63 8.00 -9.51
CA SER A 129 -13.25 8.28 -10.90
C SER A 129 -14.42 8.33 -11.88
N GLN A 130 -15.56 7.76 -11.51
CA GLN A 130 -16.77 7.76 -12.34
C GLN A 130 -17.64 9.00 -12.10
N ILE A 131 -17.31 9.82 -11.10
CA ILE A 131 -18.06 11.02 -10.76
C ILE A 131 -17.62 12.15 -11.68
N VAL A 132 -18.57 12.67 -12.46
CA VAL A 132 -18.34 13.73 -13.46
C VAL A 132 -18.65 15.11 -12.89
N GLY A 133 -19.57 15.19 -11.93
CA GLY A 133 -19.99 16.45 -11.32
C GLY A 133 -20.59 16.24 -9.93
N VAL A 134 -20.49 17.29 -9.11
CA VAL A 134 -21.14 17.40 -7.80
C VAL A 134 -22.11 18.58 -7.89
N ARG A 135 -23.35 18.38 -7.46
CA ARG A 135 -24.44 19.36 -7.50
C ARG A 135 -24.91 19.72 -6.10
#